data_AF-A0A183AYR8-F1
#
_entry.id   AF-A0A183AYR8-F1
#
_cell.length_a   1.000
_cell.length_b   1.000
_cell.length_c   1.000
_cell.angle_alpha   90.00
_cell.angle_beta   90.00
_cell.angle_gamma   90.00
#
_symmetry.space_group_name_H-M   'P 1'
#
loop_
_entity.id
_entity.type
_entity.pdbx_description
1 polymer ?
#
loop_
_entity_poly.entity_id
_entity_poly.type
_entity_poly.pdbx_seq_one_letter_code
_entity_poly.pdbx_strand_id
1 'polypeptide(L)'
;LDAIQPPFFYDAQPPSEILFVPLNKDKAYSAVELMDLYATDSHLKPYLPLIQDKPVYPVIRDKNGVVLSMPPIINGEHSRLSVNTRNIFIEATATDLHKAEIVLDTLVTMFSEYCDPPFTNSIWFDSSFVGPLSFYLFSRACVQRLTDRYEVVSIDYINRLLGTEFSGAEVTDLLASGSGLLSVRIPPTRHDILHACDIVEDVAIAYGYDNIPESMPHTYCIAESQPLNRLTDLIRTEIAQMGFTEALSFSLVSYVYIRSAPSKCKLIVHARVLPSPGITPTGGGIEEVDEFCYIGNYISPGGRTKDEVSAHIQRDHLKFTNLRRL
;
A
#
# COMPACT_ATOMS: atom_id res chain seq x y z
N LEU A 1 14.59 -2.70 30.76
CA LEU A 1 15.08 -1.83 31.86
C LEU A 1 15.88 -2.60 32.90
N ASP A 2 15.68 -3.91 33.05
CA ASP A 2 16.44 -4.72 34.03
C ASP A 2 17.95 -4.79 33.69
N ALA A 3 18.29 -4.79 32.40
CA ALA A 3 19.67 -4.85 31.90
C ALA A 3 20.22 -3.52 31.38
N ILE A 4 19.37 -2.52 31.13
CA ILE A 4 19.71 -1.27 30.41
C ILE A 4 19.44 -0.05 31.30
N GLN A 5 20.23 1.01 31.19
CA GLN A 5 20.15 2.14 32.12
C GLN A 5 19.90 3.50 31.41
N PRO A 6 18.88 4.27 31.82
CA PRO A 6 18.63 5.61 31.28
C PRO A 6 19.65 6.64 31.77
N PRO A 7 19.83 7.79 31.09
CA PRO A 7 19.15 8.19 29.85
C PRO A 7 19.60 7.38 28.63
N PHE A 8 18.72 7.29 27.62
CA PHE A 8 19.00 6.66 26.35
C PHE A 8 19.26 7.71 25.28
N PHE A 9 20.17 7.42 24.35
CA PHE A 9 20.60 8.33 23.30
C PHE A 9 20.35 7.71 21.93
N TYR A 10 19.66 8.45 21.07
CA TYR A 10 19.55 8.13 19.65
C TYR A 10 20.47 9.08 18.86
N ASP A 11 21.40 8.50 18.12
CA ASP A 11 22.44 9.23 17.37
C ASP A 11 22.73 8.52 16.04
N ALA A 12 23.51 9.14 15.16
CA ALA A 12 23.99 8.52 13.93
C ALA A 12 25.51 8.67 13.82
N GLN A 13 26.20 7.53 13.74
CA GLN A 13 27.67 7.47 13.78
C GLN A 13 28.25 6.79 12.53
N PRO A 14 29.50 7.07 12.15
CA PRO A 14 30.18 6.35 11.10
C PRO A 14 30.15 4.83 11.36
N PRO A 15 29.90 3.98 10.36
CA PRO A 15 29.77 2.52 10.56
C PRO A 15 30.99 1.85 11.22
N SER A 16 32.18 2.43 11.04
CA SER A 16 33.43 1.96 11.65
C SER A 16 33.51 2.22 13.17
N GLU A 17 32.70 3.12 13.70
CA GLU A 17 32.70 3.52 15.12
C GLU A 17 31.63 2.78 15.95
N ILE A 18 30.75 2.04 15.29
CA ILE A 18 29.68 1.27 15.93
C ILE A 18 30.17 -0.16 16.11
N LEU A 19 30.46 -0.55 17.36
CA LEU A 19 30.91 -1.90 17.74
C LEU A 19 29.98 -2.47 18.80
N PHE A 20 29.33 -3.60 18.51
CA PHE A 20 28.47 -4.28 19.48
C PHE A 20 28.26 -5.76 19.16
N VAL A 21 27.76 -6.51 20.14
CA VAL A 21 27.34 -7.91 19.95
C VAL A 21 25.88 -7.89 19.47
N PRO A 22 25.60 -8.25 18.20
CA PRO A 22 24.23 -8.30 17.70
C PRO A 22 23.49 -9.51 18.27
N LEU A 23 22.16 -9.47 18.22
CA LEU A 23 21.30 -10.53 18.72
C LEU A 23 21.67 -11.92 18.15
N ASN A 24 21.70 -12.93 19.03
CA ASN A 24 22.05 -14.32 18.72
C ASN A 24 23.48 -14.51 18.18
N LYS A 25 24.42 -13.64 18.56
CA LYS A 25 25.86 -13.82 18.33
C LYS A 25 26.62 -13.68 19.65
N ASP A 26 27.81 -14.27 19.69
CA ASP A 26 28.68 -14.24 20.88
C ASP A 26 29.87 -13.27 20.74
N LYS A 27 30.10 -12.76 19.52
CA LYS A 27 31.23 -11.88 19.20
C LYS A 27 30.73 -10.47 18.87
N ALA A 28 31.51 -9.45 19.24
CA ALA A 28 31.28 -8.09 18.80
C ALA A 28 31.73 -7.89 17.35
N TYR A 29 30.91 -7.18 16.58
CA TYR A 29 31.16 -6.82 15.18
C TYR A 29 31.02 -5.31 15.00
N SER A 30 31.84 -4.75 14.12
CA SER A 30 31.61 -3.39 13.63
C SER A 30 30.39 -3.35 12.71
N ALA A 31 29.73 -2.20 12.57
CA ALA A 31 28.59 -2.10 11.66
C ALA A 31 28.96 -2.38 10.19
N VAL A 32 30.22 -2.13 9.79
CA VAL A 32 30.73 -2.53 8.47
C VAL A 32 30.74 -4.05 8.32
N GLU A 33 31.29 -4.77 9.30
CA GLU A 33 31.32 -6.24 9.30
C GLU A 33 29.91 -6.85 9.37
N LEU A 34 28.97 -6.18 10.06
CA LEU A 34 27.58 -6.62 10.14
C LEU A 34 26.88 -6.59 8.77
N MET A 35 27.17 -5.59 7.93
CA MET A 35 26.61 -5.50 6.58
C MET A 35 27.06 -6.69 5.72
N ASP A 36 28.34 -7.07 5.81
CA ASP A 36 28.86 -8.22 5.08
C ASP A 36 28.34 -9.55 5.65
N LEU A 37 28.28 -9.67 6.99
CA LEU A 37 27.76 -10.86 7.67
C LEU A 37 26.31 -11.16 7.25
N TYR A 38 25.47 -10.13 7.23
CA TYR A 38 24.04 -10.29 6.92
C TYR A 38 23.72 -10.22 5.42
N ALA A 39 24.69 -9.98 4.54
CA ALA A 39 24.46 -9.98 3.09
C ALA A 39 23.99 -11.35 2.55
N THR A 40 24.27 -12.42 3.30
CA THR A 40 23.85 -13.79 3.01
C THR A 40 22.65 -14.27 3.84
N ASP A 41 22.22 -13.47 4.82
CA ASP A 41 21.12 -13.83 5.72
C ASP A 41 19.77 -13.66 5.03
N SER A 42 18.92 -14.69 5.04
CA SER A 42 17.63 -14.64 4.33
C SER A 42 16.65 -13.63 4.90
N HIS A 43 16.74 -13.30 6.19
CA HIS A 43 15.79 -12.42 6.87
C HIS A 43 16.29 -10.97 6.89
N LEU A 44 17.59 -10.76 7.15
CA LEU A 44 18.14 -9.41 7.34
C LEU A 44 18.64 -8.76 6.05
N LYS A 45 19.03 -9.54 5.04
CA LYS A 45 19.51 -9.04 3.74
C LYS A 45 18.59 -7.99 3.08
N PRO A 46 17.25 -8.12 3.08
CA PRO A 46 16.37 -7.12 2.48
C PRO A 46 16.46 -5.73 3.14
N TYR A 47 16.88 -5.64 4.40
CA TYR A 47 16.91 -4.39 5.17
C TYR A 47 18.25 -3.64 5.06
N LEU A 48 19.35 -4.32 4.71
CA LEU A 48 20.68 -3.69 4.62
C LEU A 48 20.71 -2.48 3.67
N PRO A 49 20.13 -2.53 2.45
CA PRO A 49 20.16 -1.41 1.51
C PRO A 49 19.48 -0.13 2.01
N LEU A 50 18.70 -0.18 3.10
CA LEU A 50 18.04 1.00 3.69
C LEU A 50 19.06 2.01 4.22
N ILE A 51 20.19 1.54 4.75
CA ILE A 51 21.21 2.40 5.34
C ILE A 51 22.62 2.13 4.82
N GLN A 52 22.87 1.04 4.09
CA GLN A 52 24.22 0.60 3.69
C GLN A 52 25.05 1.69 2.97
N ASP A 53 24.40 2.52 2.14
CA ASP A 53 25.03 3.58 1.35
C ASP A 53 25.19 4.93 2.09
N LYS A 54 24.75 4.99 3.35
CA LYS A 54 24.75 6.23 4.14
C LYS A 54 26.09 6.43 4.87
N PRO A 55 26.53 7.69 5.05
CA PRO A 55 27.79 7.99 5.73
C PRO A 55 27.76 7.67 7.23
N VAL A 56 26.57 7.61 7.81
CA VAL A 56 26.33 7.34 9.23
C VAL A 56 25.14 6.41 9.39
N TYR A 57 25.19 5.52 10.39
CA TYR A 57 24.11 4.59 10.72
C TYR A 57 23.46 4.98 12.06
N PRO A 58 22.13 4.83 12.19
CA PRO A 58 21.45 5.11 13.43
C PRO A 58 21.83 4.08 14.49
N VAL A 59 22.02 4.56 15.71
CA VAL A 59 22.38 3.73 16.87
C VAL A 59 21.66 4.25 18.12
N ILE A 60 21.17 3.33 18.93
CA ILE A 60 20.60 3.64 20.24
C ILE A 60 21.56 3.15 21.31
N ARG A 61 21.90 4.01 22.27
CA ARG A 61 22.81 3.71 23.39
C ARG A 61 22.19 4.01 24.74
N ASP A 62 22.65 3.32 25.77
CA ASP A 62 22.33 3.62 27.17
C ASP A 62 23.31 4.65 27.78
N LYS A 63 23.11 5.00 29.05
CA LYS A 63 23.97 5.98 29.75
C LYS A 63 25.44 5.56 29.83
N ASN A 64 25.72 4.26 29.75
CA ASN A 64 27.06 3.68 29.83
C ASN A 64 27.71 3.58 28.43
N GLY A 65 27.02 4.03 27.38
CA GLY A 65 27.49 3.96 26.00
C GLY A 65 27.27 2.60 25.33
N VAL A 66 26.58 1.66 25.99
CA VAL A 66 26.30 0.33 25.44
C VAL A 66 25.28 0.45 24.33
N VAL A 67 25.60 -0.14 23.16
CA VAL A 67 24.69 -0.17 22.01
C VAL A 67 23.52 -1.12 22.31
N LEU A 68 22.31 -0.59 22.25
CA LEU A 68 21.07 -1.33 22.46
C LEU A 68 20.50 -1.85 21.15
N SER A 69 20.57 -1.07 20.08
CA SER A 69 20.14 -1.46 18.74
C SER A 69 20.80 -0.59 17.67
N MET A 70 20.86 -1.14 16.45
CA MET A 70 21.25 -0.44 15.23
C MET A 70 20.08 -0.49 14.24
N PRO A 71 19.12 0.44 14.36
CA PRO A 71 17.99 0.48 13.43
C PRO A 71 18.46 0.70 11.98
N PRO A 72 17.73 0.20 10.97
CA PRO A 72 16.58 -0.71 11.05
C PRO A 72 17.01 -2.19 11.03
N ILE A 73 18.27 -2.51 11.34
CA ILE A 73 18.86 -3.82 11.02
C ILE A 73 18.69 -4.83 12.16
N ILE A 74 19.25 -4.55 13.33
CA ILE A 74 19.31 -5.56 14.40
C ILE A 74 19.46 -4.93 15.79
N ASN A 75 18.90 -5.61 16.79
CA ASN A 75 19.07 -5.26 18.20
C ASN A 75 20.34 -5.90 18.78
N GLY A 76 20.84 -5.37 19.89
CA GLY A 76 21.99 -5.92 20.61
C GLY A 76 21.62 -7.12 21.46
N GLU A 77 22.58 -8.02 21.70
CA GLU A 77 22.40 -9.15 22.63
C GLU A 77 22.20 -8.66 24.08
N HIS A 78 22.80 -7.51 24.43
CA HIS A 78 22.69 -6.93 25.78
C HIS A 78 21.26 -6.50 26.15
N SER A 79 20.48 -6.02 25.17
CA SER A 79 19.09 -5.58 25.35
C SER A 79 18.06 -6.68 25.06
N ARG A 80 18.52 -7.93 24.88
CA ARG A 80 17.67 -9.07 24.54
C ARG A 80 16.56 -9.29 25.57
N LEU A 81 15.35 -9.49 25.06
CA LEU A 81 14.20 -9.88 25.86
C LEU A 81 14.21 -11.40 26.09
N SER A 82 13.78 -11.81 27.29
CA SER A 82 13.57 -13.20 27.66
C SER A 82 12.23 -13.35 28.38
N VAL A 83 11.78 -14.60 28.57
CA VAL A 83 10.56 -14.89 29.35
C VAL A 83 10.64 -14.43 30.81
N ASN A 84 11.84 -14.14 31.31
CA ASN A 84 12.06 -13.65 32.67
C ASN A 84 12.13 -12.11 32.76
N THR A 85 12.11 -11.39 31.63
CA THR A 85 12.19 -9.93 31.62
C THR A 85 10.94 -9.33 32.28
N ARG A 86 11.14 -8.38 33.19
CA ARG A 86 10.05 -7.75 33.95
C ARG A 86 9.72 -6.36 33.44
N ASN A 87 10.74 -5.57 33.12
CA ASN A 87 10.57 -4.19 32.70
C ASN A 87 11.08 -4.00 31.27
N ILE A 88 10.18 -3.66 30.34
CA ILE A 88 10.46 -3.52 28.92
C ILE A 88 10.61 -2.04 28.56
N PHE A 89 11.59 -1.73 27.72
CA PHE A 89 11.73 -0.43 27.08
C PHE A 89 11.37 -0.62 25.60
N ILE A 90 10.45 0.19 25.10
CA ILE A 90 10.00 0.14 23.69
C ILE A 90 10.40 1.44 23.02
N GLU A 91 11.01 1.32 21.87
CA GLU A 91 11.56 2.37 21.04
C GLU A 91 11.05 2.21 19.61
N ALA A 92 10.70 3.32 18.96
CA ALA A 92 10.28 3.32 17.56
C ALA A 92 11.04 4.41 16.81
N THR A 93 11.92 4.00 15.89
CA THR A 93 12.61 4.91 14.97
C THR A 93 11.98 4.82 13.60
N ALA A 94 11.55 5.95 13.04
CA ALA A 94 10.99 6.00 11.70
C ALA A 94 11.30 7.33 11.00
N THR A 95 11.16 7.34 9.68
CA THR A 95 11.18 8.57 8.88
C THR A 95 9.85 9.33 8.96
N ASP A 96 8.78 8.67 9.42
CA ASP A 96 7.44 9.22 9.61
C ASP A 96 7.08 9.17 11.10
N LEU A 97 7.01 10.35 11.72
CA LEU A 97 6.71 10.48 13.14
C LEU A 97 5.34 9.92 13.50
N HIS A 98 4.32 10.16 12.67
CA HIS A 98 2.95 9.74 12.99
C HIS A 98 2.83 8.22 12.99
N LYS A 99 3.49 7.55 12.05
CA LYS A 99 3.52 6.08 12.01
C LYS A 99 4.30 5.48 13.18
N ALA A 100 5.40 6.12 13.61
CA ALA A 100 6.12 5.68 14.81
C ALA A 100 5.24 5.80 16.06
N GLU A 101 4.51 6.91 16.21
CA GLU A 101 3.54 7.10 17.30
C GLU A 101 2.47 5.99 17.28
N ILE A 102 1.86 5.71 16.13
CA ILE A 102 0.84 4.65 15.97
C ILE A 102 1.39 3.29 16.41
N VAL A 103 2.59 2.91 15.94
CA VAL A 103 3.20 1.62 16.29
C VAL A 103 3.44 1.53 17.79
N LEU A 104 3.92 2.62 18.39
CA LEU A 104 4.19 2.68 19.82
C LEU A 104 2.89 2.60 20.64
N ASP A 105 1.88 3.37 20.28
CA ASP A 105 0.56 3.35 20.92
C ASP A 105 -0.06 1.95 20.82
N THR A 106 0.02 1.32 19.64
CA THR A 106 -0.46 -0.06 19.41
C THR A 106 0.26 -1.05 20.32
N LEU A 107 1.59 -1.05 20.35
CA LEU A 107 2.36 -1.98 21.18
C LEU A 107 2.08 -1.77 22.68
N VAL A 108 2.08 -0.52 23.14
CA VAL A 108 1.84 -0.21 24.56
C VAL A 108 0.42 -0.59 24.95
N THR A 109 -0.60 -0.18 24.18
CA THR A 109 -2.00 -0.49 24.50
C THR A 109 -2.26 -1.99 24.51
N MET A 110 -1.75 -2.74 23.53
CA MET A 110 -1.92 -4.20 23.45
C MET A 110 -1.27 -4.95 24.62
N PHE A 111 -0.03 -4.59 24.99
CA PHE A 111 0.69 -5.33 26.04
C PHE A 111 0.46 -4.79 27.45
N SER A 112 -0.14 -3.61 27.61
CA SER A 112 -0.40 -3.00 28.92
C SER A 112 -1.32 -3.84 29.81
N GLU A 113 -2.17 -4.72 29.25
CA GLU A 113 -3.02 -5.63 30.02
C GLU A 113 -2.22 -6.62 30.88
N TYR A 114 -0.98 -6.92 30.48
CA TYR A 114 -0.08 -7.84 31.18
C TYR A 114 0.85 -7.15 32.19
N CYS A 115 0.72 -5.84 32.35
CA CYS A 115 1.46 -5.08 33.36
C CYS A 115 0.84 -5.24 34.76
N ASP A 116 1.60 -4.90 35.79
CA ASP A 116 1.11 -4.79 37.17
C ASP A 116 1.28 -3.33 37.66
N PRO A 117 0.19 -2.54 37.78
CA PRO A 117 -1.21 -2.91 37.51
C PRO A 117 -1.55 -2.98 36.00
N PRO A 118 -2.56 -3.77 35.59
CA PRO A 118 -3.03 -3.81 34.20
C PRO A 118 -3.46 -2.44 33.69
N PHE A 119 -3.23 -2.17 32.40
CA PHE A 119 -3.56 -0.91 31.71
C PHE A 119 -2.92 0.33 32.34
N THR A 120 -1.86 0.16 33.12
CA THR A 120 -1.12 1.26 33.74
C THR A 120 0.06 1.64 32.86
N ASN A 121 -0.11 2.70 32.07
CA ASN A 121 0.95 3.26 31.24
C ASN A 121 1.73 4.28 32.06
N SER A 122 2.51 3.84 33.06
CA SER A 122 3.50 4.72 33.70
C SER A 122 4.71 4.88 32.78
N ILE A 123 4.53 5.54 31.63
CA ILE A 123 5.62 5.83 30.69
C ILE A 123 5.85 7.34 30.69
N TRP A 124 6.87 7.75 31.42
CA TRP A 124 7.45 9.09 31.35
C TRP A 124 8.74 9.01 30.53
N PHE A 125 8.78 9.66 29.37
CA PHE A 125 10.03 9.99 28.71
C PHE A 125 10.06 11.48 28.43
N ASP A 126 10.88 12.20 29.19
CA ASP A 126 11.38 13.52 28.84
C ASP A 126 12.35 13.31 27.67
N SER A 127 11.85 13.42 26.43
CA SER A 127 12.75 13.53 25.29
C SER A 127 13.35 14.92 25.31
N SER A 128 14.40 15.12 26.10
CA SER A 128 15.24 16.30 25.97
C SER A 128 16.00 16.16 24.64
N PHE A 129 15.38 16.57 23.53
CA PHE A 129 16.03 16.59 22.22
C PHE A 129 17.11 17.69 22.25
N VAL A 130 18.36 17.30 22.48
CA VAL A 130 19.52 18.21 22.43
C VAL A 130 20.04 18.21 20.99
N GLY A 131 19.42 19.02 20.13
CA GLY A 131 19.87 19.29 18.76
C GLY A 131 19.56 20.73 18.34
N PRO A 132 20.14 21.27 17.25
CA PRO A 132 19.98 22.67 16.86
C PRO A 132 18.53 23.08 16.50
N LEU A 133 17.60 22.13 16.38
CA LEU A 133 16.15 22.35 16.24
C LEU A 133 15.38 22.43 17.58
N SER A 134 16.09 22.49 18.71
CA SER A 134 15.55 22.33 20.07
C SER A 134 14.45 23.33 20.46
N PHE A 135 14.35 24.50 19.84
CA PHE A 135 13.37 25.50 20.30
C PHE A 135 11.94 25.30 19.75
N TYR A 136 11.75 24.62 18.61
CA TYR A 136 10.42 24.50 17.97
C TYR A 136 9.72 23.15 18.22
N LEU A 137 10.44 22.10 18.59
CA LEU A 137 9.88 20.76 18.87
C LEU A 137 9.54 20.54 20.36
N PHE A 138 10.06 21.37 21.27
CA PHE A 138 9.92 21.17 22.72
C PHE A 138 8.46 21.22 23.21
N SER A 139 7.57 21.94 22.51
CA SER A 139 6.15 22.00 22.88
C SER A 139 5.30 20.85 22.35
N ARG A 140 5.87 19.93 21.54
CA ARG A 140 5.11 18.83 20.89
C ARG A 140 5.62 17.42 21.19
N ALA A 141 6.85 17.27 21.70
CA ALA A 141 7.49 15.96 21.87
C ALA A 141 7.23 15.29 23.23
N CYS A 142 6.56 15.96 24.16
CA CYS A 142 6.15 15.37 25.43
C CYS A 142 4.70 14.90 25.30
N VAL A 143 4.41 13.68 25.78
CA VAL A 143 3.12 12.96 25.76
C VAL A 143 2.96 12.05 24.52
N GLN A 144 3.23 10.76 24.72
CA GLN A 144 2.52 9.72 23.97
C GLN A 144 1.03 10.08 23.97
N ARG A 145 0.45 10.34 22.80
CA ARG A 145 -0.96 10.70 22.65
C ARG A 145 -1.84 9.45 22.76
N LEU A 146 -1.72 8.74 23.89
CA LEU A 146 -2.75 7.84 24.40
C LEU A 146 -3.95 8.66 24.90
N THR A 147 -4.40 9.59 24.07
CA THR A 147 -5.48 10.50 24.31
C THR A 147 -6.63 10.07 23.44
N ASP A 148 -7.77 9.83 24.07
CA ASP A 148 -9.01 9.61 23.34
C ASP A 148 -9.29 10.82 22.44
N ARG A 149 -9.65 10.55 21.19
CA ARG A 149 -10.17 11.56 20.27
C ARG A 149 -11.69 11.57 20.38
N TYR A 150 -12.30 12.70 20.05
CA TYR A 150 -13.75 12.84 20.03
C TYR A 150 -14.19 13.33 18.67
N GLU A 151 -15.11 12.59 18.05
CA GLU A 151 -15.71 12.94 16.77
C GLU A 151 -17.22 13.04 16.99
N VAL A 152 -17.85 14.07 16.44
CA VAL A 152 -19.30 14.27 16.56
C VAL A 152 -19.95 13.82 15.27
N VAL A 153 -20.85 12.85 15.36
CA VAL A 153 -21.63 12.34 14.22
C VAL A 153 -23.14 12.53 14.49
N SER A 154 -23.88 12.91 13.46
CA SER A 154 -25.35 12.98 13.56
C SER A 154 -25.99 11.65 13.19
N ILE A 155 -27.06 11.30 13.91
CA ILE A 155 -27.84 10.09 13.62
C ILE A 155 -28.48 10.16 12.22
N ASP A 156 -28.93 11.35 11.80
CA ASP A 156 -29.45 11.58 10.45
C ASP A 156 -28.42 11.26 9.35
N TYR A 157 -27.14 11.55 9.61
CA TYR A 157 -26.07 11.22 8.67
C TYR A 157 -25.89 9.71 8.54
N ILE A 158 -25.85 9.00 9.68
CA ILE A 158 -25.74 7.53 9.73
C ILE A 158 -26.90 6.88 8.98
N ASN A 159 -28.13 7.24 9.34
CA ASN A 159 -29.34 6.68 8.72
C ASN A 159 -29.42 6.94 7.22
N ARG A 160 -29.03 8.14 6.77
CA ARG A 160 -29.00 8.47 5.35
C ARG A 160 -27.97 7.65 4.57
N LEU A 161 -26.81 7.36 5.16
CA LEU A 161 -25.78 6.56 4.50
C LEU A 161 -26.13 5.08 4.46
N LEU A 162 -26.73 4.55 5.54
CA LEU A 162 -27.06 3.13 5.66
C LEU A 162 -28.44 2.77 5.11
N GLY A 163 -29.32 3.75 4.87
CA GLY A 163 -30.71 3.47 4.47
C GLY A 163 -31.54 2.87 5.61
N THR A 164 -31.21 3.23 6.86
CA THR A 164 -31.82 2.71 8.09
C THR A 164 -32.59 3.80 8.85
N GLU A 165 -33.33 3.42 9.88
CA GLU A 165 -34.07 4.34 10.75
C GLU A 165 -33.67 4.16 12.23
N PHE A 166 -32.37 4.04 12.52
CA PHE A 166 -31.89 3.87 13.89
C PHE A 166 -32.19 5.09 14.74
N SER A 167 -32.62 4.84 15.96
CA SER A 167 -32.64 5.80 17.05
C SER A 167 -31.23 6.03 17.61
N GLY A 168 -31.01 7.17 18.27
CA GLY A 168 -29.73 7.45 18.92
C GLY A 168 -29.34 6.40 19.97
N ALA A 169 -30.32 5.77 20.64
CA ALA A 169 -30.07 4.70 21.59
C ALA A 169 -29.57 3.41 20.91
N GLU A 170 -30.14 3.02 19.77
CA GLU A 170 -29.69 1.85 19.02
C GLU A 170 -28.27 2.03 18.48
N VAL A 171 -27.96 3.21 17.93
CA VAL A 171 -26.58 3.53 17.48
C VAL A 171 -25.60 3.52 18.65
N THR A 172 -26.00 4.07 19.79
CA THR A 172 -25.24 4.01 21.04
C THR A 172 -24.95 2.59 21.48
N ASP A 173 -25.93 1.70 21.41
CA ASP A 173 -25.77 0.29 21.80
C ASP A 173 -24.83 -0.45 20.84
N LEU A 174 -24.93 -0.15 19.53
CA LEU A 174 -24.04 -0.71 18.51
C LEU A 174 -22.59 -0.24 18.67
N LEU A 175 -22.36 1.02 19.07
CA LEU A 175 -21.04 1.59 19.30
C LEU A 175 -20.55 1.50 20.75
N ALA A 176 -21.37 0.94 21.64
CA ALA A 176 -21.14 0.81 23.08
C ALA A 176 -20.85 2.14 23.84
N SER A 177 -21.53 3.26 23.55
CA SER A 177 -21.64 4.39 24.52
C SER A 177 -22.69 5.51 24.21
N GLY A 178 -23.58 5.75 25.19
CA GLY A 178 -24.35 6.99 25.53
C GLY A 178 -25.26 7.72 24.50
N SER A 179 -26.57 7.84 24.81
CA SER A 179 -27.62 8.46 23.98
C SER A 179 -27.51 9.99 23.73
N GLY A 180 -27.70 10.45 22.50
CA GLY A 180 -27.84 11.88 22.11
C GLY A 180 -27.14 12.22 20.79
N LEU A 181 -26.80 13.50 20.55
CA LEU A 181 -25.72 13.83 19.61
C LEU A 181 -24.52 12.96 20.01
N LEU A 182 -24.11 12.06 19.13
CA LEU A 182 -23.15 11.04 19.50
C LEU A 182 -21.76 11.65 19.38
N SER A 183 -21.25 12.13 20.52
CA SER A 183 -19.82 12.40 20.67
C SER A 183 -19.13 11.06 20.87
N VAL A 184 -18.59 10.52 19.78
CA VAL A 184 -17.93 9.22 19.76
C VAL A 184 -16.53 9.38 20.28
N ARG A 185 -16.24 8.65 21.35
CA ARG A 185 -14.90 8.57 21.92
C ARG A 185 -14.11 7.52 21.15
N ILE A 186 -13.14 7.98 20.38
CA ILE A 186 -12.23 7.15 19.59
C ILE A 186 -11.02 6.81 20.48
N PRO A 187 -10.86 5.55 20.89
CA PRO A 187 -9.72 5.14 21.70
C PRO A 187 -8.42 5.26 20.89
N PRO A 188 -7.25 5.39 21.55
CA PRO A 188 -5.96 5.46 20.86
C PRO A 188 -5.62 4.19 20.06
N THR A 189 -6.37 3.09 20.25
CA THR A 189 -6.23 1.87 19.44
C THR A 189 -6.83 1.97 18.04
N ARG A 190 -7.71 2.96 17.78
CA ARG A 190 -8.43 3.13 16.52
C ARG A 190 -7.88 4.29 15.69
N HIS A 191 -6.73 4.06 15.06
CA HIS A 191 -6.09 5.06 14.19
C HIS A 191 -6.69 5.11 12.78
N ASP A 192 -7.50 4.11 12.40
CA ASP A 192 -8.25 4.00 11.16
C ASP A 192 -9.46 4.95 11.10
N ILE A 193 -9.97 5.43 12.24
CA ILE A 193 -11.04 6.43 12.29
C ILE A 193 -10.47 7.83 12.01
N LEU A 194 -10.63 8.27 10.77
CA LEU A 194 -10.17 9.56 10.25
C LEU A 194 -11.32 10.52 9.96
N HIS A 195 -12.54 10.00 9.76
CA HIS A 195 -13.73 10.76 9.39
C HIS A 195 -15.01 10.12 9.98
N ALA A 196 -16.09 10.90 10.01
CA ALA A 196 -17.40 10.44 10.49
C ALA A 196 -17.97 9.22 9.72
N CYS A 197 -17.51 8.97 8.49
CA CYS A 197 -17.95 7.79 7.72
C CYS A 197 -17.35 6.48 8.25
N ASP A 198 -16.19 6.53 8.90
CA ASP A 198 -15.57 5.34 9.49
C ASP A 198 -16.36 4.87 10.72
N ILE A 199 -17.00 5.82 11.41
CA ILE A 199 -17.97 5.52 12.47
C ILE A 199 -19.23 4.88 11.89
N VAL A 200 -19.70 5.36 10.72
CA VAL A 200 -20.86 4.76 10.03
C VAL A 200 -20.55 3.31 9.61
N GLU A 201 -19.32 3.04 9.15
CA GLU A 201 -18.85 1.70 8.86
C GLU A 201 -18.91 0.80 10.10
N ASP A 202 -18.39 1.25 11.25
CA ASP A 202 -18.45 0.50 12.51
C ASP A 202 -19.89 0.19 12.93
N VAL A 203 -20.81 1.15 12.81
CA VAL A 203 -22.25 0.94 13.09
C VAL A 203 -22.80 -0.16 12.19
N ALA A 204 -22.47 -0.12 10.90
CA ALA A 204 -22.98 -1.08 9.93
C ALA A 204 -22.38 -2.49 10.12
N ILE A 205 -21.10 -2.58 10.52
CA ILE A 205 -20.46 -3.86 10.90
C ILE A 205 -21.13 -4.43 12.16
N ALA A 206 -21.32 -3.60 13.20
CA ALA A 206 -21.95 -4.02 14.45
C ALA A 206 -23.41 -4.46 14.24
N TYR A 207 -24.14 -3.78 13.35
CA TYR A 207 -25.50 -4.16 12.98
C TYR A 207 -25.55 -5.41 12.10
N GLY A 208 -24.50 -5.64 11.30
CA GLY A 208 -24.40 -6.72 10.33
C GLY A 208 -24.98 -6.31 8.96
N TYR A 209 -24.16 -6.38 7.91
CA TYR A 209 -24.55 -5.95 6.57
C TYR A 209 -25.76 -6.70 6.02
N ASP A 210 -25.94 -7.97 6.36
CA ASP A 210 -27.09 -8.78 5.92
C ASP A 210 -28.44 -8.27 6.45
N ASN A 211 -28.42 -7.44 7.51
CA ASN A 211 -29.62 -6.85 8.09
C ASN A 211 -29.98 -5.49 7.44
N ILE A 212 -29.13 -4.95 6.56
CA ILE A 212 -29.37 -3.68 5.87
C ILE A 212 -30.26 -3.97 4.64
N PRO A 213 -31.41 -3.29 4.50
CA PRO A 213 -32.33 -3.57 3.40
C PRO A 213 -31.73 -3.19 2.05
N GLU A 214 -31.78 -4.12 1.10
CA GLU A 214 -31.44 -3.82 -0.29
C GLU A 214 -32.44 -2.81 -0.86
N SER A 215 -31.92 -1.77 -1.52
CA SER A 215 -32.73 -0.77 -2.20
C SER A 215 -32.14 -0.43 -3.56
N MET A 216 -33.02 -0.11 -4.52
CA MET A 216 -32.61 0.36 -5.83
C MET A 216 -32.44 1.89 -5.80
N PRO A 217 -31.36 2.45 -6.36
CA PRO A 217 -31.17 3.90 -6.38
C PRO A 217 -32.28 4.58 -7.18
N HIS A 218 -32.88 5.62 -6.59
CA HIS A 218 -33.98 6.39 -7.19
C HIS A 218 -33.51 7.41 -8.24
N THR A 219 -32.62 7.00 -9.13
CA THR A 219 -32.08 7.84 -10.21
C THR A 219 -32.42 7.24 -11.56
N TYR A 220 -33.16 7.98 -12.38
CA TYR A 220 -33.43 7.60 -13.76
C TYR A 220 -32.31 8.12 -14.66
N CYS A 221 -31.58 7.21 -15.29
CA CYS A 221 -30.51 7.54 -16.23
C CYS A 221 -30.77 6.83 -17.56
N ILE A 222 -30.77 7.59 -18.66
CA ILE A 222 -30.82 7.02 -20.01
C ILE A 222 -29.39 6.68 -20.41
N ALA A 223 -29.12 5.40 -20.66
CA ALA A 223 -27.82 4.96 -21.16
C ALA A 223 -27.64 5.38 -22.63
N GLU A 224 -26.43 5.80 -22.99
CA GLU A 224 -26.05 6.07 -24.38
C GLU A 224 -24.84 5.19 -24.76
N SER A 225 -24.89 4.62 -25.96
CA SER A 225 -23.76 3.86 -26.50
C SER A 225 -22.64 4.79 -26.95
N GLN A 226 -21.40 4.52 -26.53
CA GLN A 226 -20.25 5.18 -27.14
C GLN A 226 -20.20 4.85 -28.65
N PRO A 227 -20.24 5.85 -29.56
CA PRO A 227 -20.39 5.61 -31.00
C PRO A 227 -19.34 4.69 -31.60
N LEU A 228 -18.09 4.77 -31.10
CA LEU A 228 -17.00 3.93 -31.55
C LEU A 228 -17.22 2.44 -31.20
N ASN A 229 -17.69 2.15 -29.99
CA ASN A 229 -17.97 0.77 -29.57
C ASN A 229 -19.13 0.21 -30.39
N ARG A 230 -20.19 1.01 -30.58
CA ARG A 230 -21.33 0.64 -31.42
C ARG A 230 -20.91 0.30 -32.85
N LEU A 231 -20.03 1.11 -33.46
CA LEU A 231 -19.49 0.81 -34.78
C LEU A 231 -18.65 -0.48 -34.76
N THR A 232 -17.81 -0.65 -33.74
CA THR A 232 -16.95 -1.83 -33.61
C THR A 232 -17.79 -3.12 -33.51
N ASP A 233 -18.89 -3.11 -32.76
CA ASP A 233 -19.78 -4.27 -32.62
C ASP A 233 -20.51 -4.60 -33.92
N LEU A 234 -20.88 -3.59 -34.71
CA LEU A 234 -21.41 -3.80 -36.06
C LEU A 234 -20.37 -4.46 -36.97
N ILE A 235 -19.13 -3.95 -36.96
CA ILE A 235 -18.04 -4.52 -37.77
C ILE A 235 -17.72 -5.95 -37.34
N ARG A 236 -17.68 -6.26 -36.03
CA ARG A 236 -17.48 -7.62 -35.52
C ARG A 236 -18.49 -8.60 -36.09
N THR A 237 -19.75 -8.19 -36.14
CA THR A 237 -20.85 -9.02 -36.66
C THR A 237 -20.67 -9.32 -38.15
N GLU A 238 -20.35 -8.30 -38.95
CA GLU A 238 -20.11 -8.47 -40.40
C GLU A 238 -18.89 -9.37 -40.67
N ILE A 239 -17.81 -9.21 -39.91
CA ILE A 239 -16.59 -10.02 -40.02
C ILE A 239 -16.85 -11.48 -39.65
N ALA A 240 -17.64 -11.73 -38.60
CA ALA A 240 -18.06 -13.08 -38.23
C ALA A 240 -18.90 -13.75 -39.34
N GLN A 241 -19.79 -13.00 -40.00
CA GLN A 241 -20.57 -13.51 -41.14
C GLN A 241 -19.72 -13.84 -42.37
N MET A 242 -18.53 -13.24 -42.48
CA MET A 242 -17.56 -13.53 -43.54
C MET A 242 -16.70 -14.78 -43.26
N GLY A 243 -16.89 -15.47 -42.12
CA GLY A 243 -16.17 -16.69 -41.76
C GLY A 243 -15.01 -16.51 -40.77
N PHE A 244 -14.69 -15.27 -40.39
CA PHE A 244 -13.58 -14.98 -39.48
C PHE A 244 -13.94 -15.26 -38.01
N THR A 245 -13.00 -15.81 -37.26
CA THR A 245 -13.11 -16.01 -35.81
C THR A 245 -12.48 -14.84 -35.04
N GLU A 246 -13.19 -14.27 -34.08
CA GLU A 246 -12.63 -13.21 -33.22
C GLU A 246 -11.57 -13.79 -32.26
N ALA A 247 -10.42 -13.13 -32.18
CA ALA A 247 -9.33 -13.47 -31.27
C ALA A 247 -9.10 -12.37 -30.24
N LEU A 248 -8.74 -12.73 -29.00
CA LEU A 248 -8.34 -11.78 -27.95
C LEU A 248 -6.82 -11.86 -27.73
N SER A 249 -6.10 -10.78 -28.06
CA SER A 249 -4.64 -10.72 -27.91
C SER A 249 -4.21 -9.95 -26.66
N PHE A 250 -3.01 -10.24 -26.16
CA PHE A 250 -2.41 -9.47 -25.08
C PHE A 250 -2.07 -8.05 -25.55
N SER A 251 -2.47 -7.04 -24.77
CA SER A 251 -2.14 -5.64 -25.06
C SER A 251 -0.66 -5.30 -24.88
N LEU A 252 0.07 -6.14 -24.14
CA LEU A 252 1.52 -6.03 -23.93
C LEU A 252 2.23 -7.18 -24.64
N VAL A 253 3.18 -6.82 -25.49
CA VAL A 253 4.00 -7.76 -26.25
C VAL A 253 5.46 -7.33 -26.20
N SER A 254 6.38 -8.28 -26.45
CA SER A 254 7.80 -7.96 -26.45
C SER A 254 8.15 -6.95 -27.54
N TYR A 255 9.14 -6.09 -27.28
CA TYR A 255 9.59 -5.11 -28.26
C TYR A 255 10.04 -5.76 -29.58
N VAL A 256 10.67 -6.94 -29.48
CA VAL A 256 11.11 -7.72 -30.65
C VAL A 256 9.92 -8.13 -31.50
N TYR A 257 8.84 -8.61 -30.88
CA TYR A 257 7.61 -9.02 -31.56
C TYR A 257 6.95 -7.88 -32.35
N ILE A 258 6.87 -6.67 -31.78
CA ILE A 258 6.32 -5.47 -32.45
C ILE A 258 7.14 -5.10 -33.68
N ARG A 259 8.47 -5.21 -33.62
CA ARG A 259 9.37 -4.78 -34.70
C ARG A 259 9.42 -5.77 -35.87
N SER A 260 9.16 -7.06 -35.60
CA SER A 260 9.05 -8.11 -36.62
C SER A 260 7.69 -8.15 -37.33
N ALA A 261 6.66 -7.50 -36.76
CA ALA A 261 5.35 -7.36 -37.39
C ALA A 261 5.41 -6.31 -38.53
N PRO A 262 4.92 -6.61 -39.75
CA PRO A 262 4.97 -5.69 -40.87
C PRO A 262 4.21 -4.38 -40.56
N SER A 263 4.86 -3.25 -40.82
CA SER A 263 4.44 -1.89 -40.47
C SER A 263 3.14 -1.39 -41.12
N LYS A 264 2.46 -2.22 -41.92
CA LYS A 264 1.15 -1.92 -42.54
C LYS A 264 -0.03 -2.70 -41.95
N CYS A 265 0.19 -3.63 -41.03
CA CYS A 265 -0.86 -4.34 -40.30
C CYS A 265 -0.47 -4.38 -38.82
N LYS A 266 -1.09 -3.52 -38.01
CA LYS A 266 -1.19 -3.75 -36.56
C LYS A 266 -2.32 -4.73 -36.20
N LEU A 267 -3.11 -5.14 -37.20
CA LEU A 267 -3.68 -6.48 -37.21
C LEU A 267 -2.53 -7.48 -37.16
N ILE A 268 -2.58 -8.41 -36.21
CA ILE A 268 -1.96 -9.70 -36.42
C ILE A 268 -2.70 -10.27 -37.64
N VAL A 269 -2.14 -10.13 -38.84
CA VAL A 269 -2.51 -10.93 -40.01
C VAL A 269 -1.35 -11.88 -40.16
N HIS A 270 -1.52 -13.13 -39.74
CA HIS A 270 -0.53 -14.17 -39.97
C HIS A 270 -0.64 -14.72 -41.40
N ALA A 271 -0.72 -13.84 -42.41
CA ALA A 271 -0.52 -14.23 -43.80
C ALA A 271 0.99 -14.25 -44.08
N ARG A 272 1.69 -15.30 -43.64
CA ARG A 272 3.11 -15.53 -43.98
C ARG A 272 3.27 -16.85 -44.72
N VAL A 273 3.35 -16.78 -46.06
CA VAL A 273 3.83 -17.89 -46.91
C VAL A 273 5.36 -17.85 -46.95
N LEU A 274 6.05 -18.14 -45.84
CA LEU A 274 7.47 -18.51 -45.78
C LEU A 274 7.74 -19.21 -44.43
N PRO A 275 8.64 -20.22 -44.36
CA PRO A 275 8.78 -21.10 -43.21
C PRO A 275 9.28 -20.31 -41.99
N SER A 276 8.52 -20.34 -40.90
CA SER A 276 8.83 -19.58 -39.68
C SER A 276 9.66 -20.44 -38.70
N PRO A 277 10.65 -19.86 -37.99
CA PRO A 277 11.28 -20.51 -36.84
C PRO A 277 10.25 -20.59 -35.70
N GLY A 278 10.01 -21.80 -35.21
CA GLY A 278 8.96 -22.10 -34.24
C GLY A 278 9.25 -21.54 -32.84
N ILE A 279 8.24 -20.93 -32.23
CA ILE A 279 8.14 -20.74 -30.78
C ILE A 279 7.02 -21.69 -30.34
N THR A 280 7.40 -22.77 -29.66
CA THR A 280 6.48 -23.76 -29.09
C THR A 280 6.10 -23.35 -27.67
N PRO A 281 4.83 -23.06 -27.36
CA PRO A 281 4.34 -23.17 -25.99
C PRO A 281 4.36 -24.66 -25.64
N THR A 282 4.91 -24.99 -24.48
CA THR A 282 4.96 -26.37 -23.99
C THR A 282 3.55 -26.92 -23.75
N GLY A 283 3.08 -27.76 -24.67
CA GLY A 283 2.09 -28.81 -24.36
C GLY A 283 0.67 -28.67 -24.93
N GLY A 284 0.39 -27.72 -25.83
CA GLY A 284 -0.89 -27.64 -26.55
C GLY A 284 -0.70 -27.71 -28.05
N GLY A 285 -1.51 -28.50 -28.76
CA GLY A 285 -1.54 -28.50 -30.22
C GLY A 285 -1.88 -27.10 -30.73
N ILE A 286 -1.08 -26.59 -31.67
CA ILE A 286 -1.38 -25.33 -32.35
C ILE A 286 -2.43 -25.65 -33.41
N GLU A 287 -3.66 -25.19 -33.21
CA GLU A 287 -4.67 -25.19 -34.25
C GLU A 287 -4.33 -24.06 -35.23
N GLU A 288 -4.03 -24.42 -36.47
CA GLU A 288 -3.84 -23.44 -37.54
C GLU A 288 -5.22 -22.90 -37.92
N VAL A 289 -5.49 -21.66 -37.54
CA VAL A 289 -6.73 -20.94 -37.86
C VAL A 289 -6.42 -19.92 -38.94
N ASP A 290 -6.86 -20.21 -40.17
CA ASP A 290 -6.54 -19.38 -41.35
C ASP A 290 -7.28 -18.04 -41.38
N GLU A 291 -8.43 -17.94 -40.71
CA GLU A 291 -9.34 -16.78 -40.77
C GLU A 291 -9.66 -16.23 -39.37
N PHE A 292 -8.82 -15.34 -38.86
CA PHE A 292 -9.08 -14.66 -37.58
C PHE A 292 -9.06 -13.12 -37.71
N CYS A 293 -9.82 -12.45 -36.85
CA CYS A 293 -9.87 -11.00 -36.76
C CYS A 293 -9.66 -10.50 -35.33
N TYR A 294 -8.98 -9.37 -35.19
CA TYR A 294 -8.88 -8.63 -33.93
C TYR A 294 -9.21 -7.16 -34.20
N ILE A 295 -10.21 -6.64 -33.51
CA ILE A 295 -10.48 -5.19 -33.47
C ILE A 295 -10.22 -4.71 -32.05
N GLY A 296 -9.09 -4.04 -31.86
CA GLY A 296 -8.68 -3.57 -30.54
C GLY A 296 -7.95 -2.24 -30.56
N ASN A 297 -7.49 -1.88 -29.37
CA ASN A 297 -6.77 -0.63 -29.12
C ASN A 297 -5.27 -0.86 -29.18
N TYR A 298 -4.52 0.15 -29.64
CA TYR A 298 -3.07 0.18 -29.50
C TYR A 298 -2.61 1.51 -28.89
N ILE A 299 -1.51 1.45 -28.15
CA ILE A 299 -0.86 2.64 -27.61
C ILE A 299 0.12 3.16 -28.68
N SER A 300 -0.09 4.40 -29.11
CA SER A 300 0.82 5.06 -30.04
C SER A 300 2.09 5.57 -29.31
N PRO A 301 3.23 5.77 -30.01
CA PRO A 301 4.45 6.29 -29.38
C PRO A 301 4.28 7.65 -28.67
N GLY A 302 3.23 8.41 -28.98
CA GLY A 302 2.89 9.66 -28.30
C GLY A 302 1.99 9.47 -27.06
N GLY A 303 1.92 8.27 -26.47
CA GLY A 303 1.16 7.96 -25.25
C GLY A 303 -0.36 7.96 -25.40
N ARG A 304 -0.88 8.30 -26.58
CA ARG A 304 -2.33 8.28 -26.86
C ARG A 304 -2.77 6.89 -27.28
N THR A 305 -3.77 6.35 -26.59
CA THR A 305 -4.53 5.19 -27.04
C THR A 305 -5.25 5.56 -28.33
N LYS A 306 -5.06 4.75 -29.37
CA LYS A 306 -5.77 4.86 -30.63
C LYS A 306 -6.37 3.50 -30.94
N ASP A 307 -7.63 3.47 -31.33
CA ASP A 307 -8.26 2.27 -31.85
C ASP A 307 -7.93 2.13 -33.34
N GLU A 308 -7.91 0.89 -33.83
CA GLU A 308 -7.54 0.60 -35.22
C GLU A 308 -8.56 1.12 -36.24
N VAL A 309 -9.83 1.20 -35.84
CA VAL A 309 -10.96 1.66 -36.67
C VAL A 309 -10.83 3.17 -36.94
N SER A 310 -10.67 3.99 -35.91
CA SER A 310 -10.44 5.43 -36.01
C SER A 310 -9.13 5.75 -36.73
N ALA A 311 -8.08 4.95 -36.52
CA ALA A 311 -6.83 5.11 -37.25
C ALA A 311 -7.02 4.86 -38.77
N HIS A 312 -7.84 3.89 -39.15
CA HIS A 312 -8.19 3.64 -40.56
C HIS A 312 -9.10 4.74 -41.12
N ILE A 313 -10.16 5.13 -40.39
CA ILE A 313 -11.05 6.23 -40.78
C ILE A 313 -10.26 7.53 -41.01
N GLN A 314 -9.34 7.90 -40.10
CA GLN A 314 -8.50 9.08 -40.27
C GLN A 314 -7.60 8.98 -41.50
N ARG A 315 -6.98 7.81 -41.75
CA ARG A 315 -6.11 7.59 -42.90
C ARG A 315 -6.88 7.67 -44.21
N ASP A 316 -8.08 7.10 -44.27
CA ASP A 316 -8.91 7.10 -45.47
C ASP A 316 -9.58 8.45 -45.71
N HIS A 317 -9.95 9.20 -44.65
CA HIS A 317 -10.31 10.61 -44.75
C HIS A 317 -9.17 11.43 -45.38
N LEU A 318 -7.93 11.26 -44.93
CA LEU A 318 -6.76 11.94 -45.51
C LEU A 318 -6.54 11.62 -46.99
N LYS A 319 -6.73 10.36 -47.41
CA LYS A 319 -6.68 9.96 -48.82
C LYS A 319 -7.80 10.61 -49.64
N PHE A 320 -9.02 10.63 -49.13
CA PHE A 320 -10.17 11.27 -49.79
C PHE A 320 -10.04 12.79 -49.89
N THR A 321 -9.43 13.43 -48.89
CA THR A 321 -9.20 14.89 -48.90
C THR A 321 -8.18 15.27 -49.98
N ASN A 322 -7.20 14.40 -50.24
CA ASN A 322 -6.22 14.59 -51.32
C ASN A 322 -6.82 14.32 -52.71
N LEU A 323 -7.81 13.44 -52.84
CA LEU A 323 -8.53 13.19 -54.10
C LEU A 323 -9.45 14.35 -54.51
N ARG A 324 -9.96 15.16 -53.56
CA ARG A 324 -10.73 16.38 -53.85
C ARG A 324 -9.88 17.58 -54.30
N ARG A 325 -8.55 17.42 -54.36
CA ARG A 325 -7.60 18.43 -54.87
C ARG A 325 -7.01 18.06 -56.25
N LEU A 326 -7.51 17.01 -56.88
CA LEU A 326 -7.31 16.66 -58.30
C LEU A 326 -8.57 17.03 -59.08
#